data_AF-A0A497BEI6-F1
#
_entry.id   AF-A0A497BEI6-F1
#
_cell.length_a   1.000
_cell.length_b   1.000
_cell.length_c   1.000
_cell.angle_alpha   90.00
_cell.angle_beta   90.00
_cell.angle_gamma   90.00
#
_symmetry.space_group_name_H-M   'P 1'
#
loop_
_entity.id
_entity.type
_entity.pdbx_description
1 polymer ?
#
loop_
_entity_poly.entity_id
_entity_poly.type
_entity_poly.pdbx_seq_one_letter_code
_entity_poly.pdbx_strand_id
1 'polypeptide(L)'
;MSAITNEQVAELLEKSAAYIENLVATQAQSAQEERIKEASDLAQQISDATGDEIDSDTVAKIAEVAPEVSDILRKFAGTSSQVDSLGGPETDSDNVKVAHSMSSADRSFLGWLTS
;
A
#
# COMPACT_ATOMS: atom_id res chain seq x y z
N MET A 1 -0.45 56.62 -6.07
CA MET A 1 -0.70 55.30 -5.45
C MET A 1 -2.03 54.81 -6.00
N SER A 2 -2.03 53.83 -6.90
CA SER A 2 -3.27 53.28 -7.47
C SER A 2 -3.96 52.44 -6.40
N ALA A 3 -5.21 52.77 -6.08
CA ALA A 3 -6.03 51.97 -5.18
C ALA A 3 -6.37 50.65 -5.87
N ILE A 4 -6.12 49.53 -5.19
CA ILE A 4 -6.56 48.22 -5.67
C ILE A 4 -8.09 48.24 -5.69
N THR A 5 -8.67 47.99 -6.86
CA THR A 5 -10.13 47.97 -7.02
C THR A 5 -10.70 46.63 -6.59
N ASN A 6 -11.97 46.60 -6.18
CA ASN A 6 -12.64 45.34 -5.85
C ASN A 6 -12.65 44.35 -7.03
N GLU A 7 -12.64 44.83 -8.27
CA GLU A 7 -12.49 43.99 -9.47
C GLU A 7 -11.12 43.31 -9.55
N GLN A 8 -10.05 44.03 -9.22
CA GLN A 8 -8.70 43.45 -9.17
C GLN A 8 -8.56 42.40 -8.07
N VAL A 9 -9.26 42.58 -6.94
CA VAL A 9 -9.31 41.58 -5.86
C VAL A 9 -10.10 40.36 -6.31
N ALA A 10 -11.26 40.53 -6.96
CA ALA A 10 -12.06 39.43 -7.47
C ALA A 10 -11.31 38.59 -8.51
N GLU A 11 -10.62 39.24 -9.46
CA GLU A 11 -9.85 38.58 -10.51
C GLU A 11 -8.65 37.79 -9.92
N LEU A 12 -8.03 38.32 -8.86
CA LEU A 12 -6.97 37.62 -8.14
C LEU A 12 -7.49 36.39 -7.41
N LEU A 13 -8.65 36.49 -6.75
CA LEU A 13 -9.28 35.36 -6.05
C LEU A 13 -9.69 34.26 -7.03
N GLU A 14 -10.24 34.62 -8.19
CA GLU A 14 -10.62 33.66 -9.22
C GLU A 14 -9.40 32.93 -9.81
N LYS A 15 -8.32 33.66 -10.12
CA LYS A 15 -7.05 33.05 -10.56
C LYS A 15 -6.43 32.15 -9.49
N SER A 16 -6.56 32.54 -8.23
CA SER A 16 -6.06 31.75 -7.09
C SER A 16 -6.86 30.47 -6.90
N ALA A 17 -8.19 30.53 -7.03
CA ALA A 17 -9.07 29.36 -6.98
C ALA A 17 -8.75 28.37 -8.11
N ALA A 18 -8.64 28.86 -9.35
CA ALA A 18 -8.28 28.04 -10.50
C ALA A 18 -6.89 27.39 -10.34
N TYR A 19 -5.93 28.11 -9.76
CA TYR A 19 -4.60 27.56 -9.47
C TYR A 19 -4.66 26.46 -8.39
N ILE A 20 -5.42 26.67 -7.32
CA ILE A 20 -5.61 25.66 -6.26
C ILE A 20 -6.28 24.41 -6.82
N GLU A 21 -7.34 24.55 -7.62
CA GLU A 21 -8.01 23.43 -8.26
C GLU A 21 -7.07 22.62 -9.15
N ASN A 22 -6.24 23.31 -9.95
CA ASN A 22 -5.27 22.65 -10.83
C ASN A 22 -4.16 21.94 -10.03
N LEU A 23 -3.72 22.55 -8.93
CA LEU A 23 -2.72 21.95 -8.03
C LEU A 23 -3.27 20.71 -7.31
N VAL A 24 -4.53 20.74 -6.86
CA VAL A 24 -5.20 19.59 -6.26
C VAL A 24 -5.40 18.47 -7.29
N ALA A 25 -5.80 18.80 -8.52
CA ALA A 25 -5.93 17.82 -9.60
C ALA A 25 -4.58 17.15 -9.94
N THR A 26 -3.51 17.94 -9.98
CA THR A 26 -2.15 17.43 -10.23
C THR A 26 -1.69 16.52 -9.09
N GLN A 27 -1.89 16.93 -7.82
CA GLN A 27 -1.55 16.08 -6.68
C GLN A 27 -2.35 14.78 -6.65
N ALA A 28 -3.63 14.81 -7.00
CA ALA A 28 -4.46 13.62 -7.08
C ALA A 28 -3.96 12.64 -8.16
N GLN A 29 -3.52 13.15 -9.31
CA GLN A 29 -2.90 12.34 -10.36
C GLN A 29 -1.57 11.72 -9.89
N SER A 30 -0.67 12.52 -9.30
CA SER A 30 0.60 12.00 -8.79
C SER A 30 0.41 10.94 -7.70
N ALA A 31 -0.55 11.14 -6.79
CA ALA A 31 -0.90 10.16 -5.75
C ALA A 31 -1.56 8.88 -6.31
N GLN A 32 -2.16 8.95 -7.50
CA GLN A 32 -2.70 7.78 -8.19
C GLN A 32 -1.57 7.01 -8.90
N GLU A 33 -0.66 7.71 -9.57
CA GLU A 33 0.52 7.11 -10.19
C GLU A 33 1.43 6.40 -9.16
N GLU A 34 1.62 7.03 -7.99
CA GLU A 34 2.38 6.44 -6.90
C GLU A 34 1.72 5.15 -6.37
N ARG A 35 0.40 5.15 -6.19
CA ARG A 35 -0.36 3.96 -5.79
C ARG A 35 -0.29 2.83 -6.81
N ILE A 36 -0.38 3.14 -8.10
CA ILE A 36 -0.25 2.14 -9.17
C ILE A 36 1.16 1.53 -9.15
N LYS A 37 2.19 2.34 -8.95
CA LYS A 37 3.57 1.88 -8.85
C LYS A 37 3.78 0.97 -7.63
N GLU A 38 3.31 1.38 -6.45
CA GLU A 38 3.39 0.57 -5.24
C GLU A 38 2.63 -0.75 -5.37
N ALA A 39 1.48 -0.74 -6.03
CA ALA A 39 0.71 -1.94 -6.32
C ALA A 39 1.42 -2.89 -7.28
N SER A 40 2.10 -2.35 -8.31
CA SER A 40 2.92 -3.13 -9.23
C SER A 40 4.12 -3.75 -8.51
N ASP A 41 4.80 -3.00 -7.64
CA ASP A 41 5.93 -3.51 -6.86
C ASP A 41 5.48 -4.62 -5.89
N LEU A 42 4.33 -4.44 -5.24
CA LEU A 42 3.75 -5.44 -4.36
C LEU A 42 3.28 -6.69 -5.11
N ALA A 43 2.64 -6.52 -6.27
CA ALA A 43 2.26 -7.63 -7.13
C ALA A 43 3.48 -8.43 -7.59
N GLN A 44 4.57 -7.76 -7.95
CA GLN A 44 5.83 -8.44 -8.28
C GLN A 44 6.35 -9.24 -7.08
N GLN A 45 6.34 -8.67 -5.87
CA GLN A 45 6.76 -9.39 -4.66
C GLN A 45 5.88 -10.62 -4.38
N ILE A 46 4.56 -10.52 -4.59
CA ILE A 46 3.66 -11.66 -4.44
C ILE A 46 3.93 -12.71 -5.52
N SER A 47 4.17 -12.28 -6.77
CA SER A 47 4.52 -13.18 -7.86
C SER A 47 5.82 -13.93 -7.58
N ASP A 48 6.86 -13.22 -7.13
CA ASP A 48 8.15 -13.82 -6.74
C ASP A 48 8.00 -14.79 -5.55
N ALA A 49 7.09 -14.47 -4.61
CA ALA A 49 6.82 -15.27 -3.43
C ALA A 49 6.03 -16.56 -3.73
N THR A 50 5.10 -16.50 -4.68
CA THR A 50 4.15 -17.60 -4.97
C THR A 50 4.57 -18.42 -6.18
N GLY A 51 5.40 -17.85 -7.06
CA GLY A 51 5.73 -18.41 -8.37
C GLY A 51 4.63 -18.23 -9.42
N ASP A 52 3.54 -17.55 -9.07
CA ASP A 52 2.39 -17.32 -9.95
C ASP A 52 2.45 -15.93 -10.59
N GLU A 53 2.09 -15.85 -11.87
CA GLU A 53 1.99 -14.57 -12.57
C GLU A 53 0.74 -13.82 -12.11
N ILE A 54 0.92 -12.58 -11.62
CA ILE A 54 -0.17 -11.71 -11.20
C ILE A 54 -0.67 -10.93 -12.41
N ASP A 55 -1.96 -11.04 -12.73
CA ASP A 55 -2.58 -10.34 -13.84
C ASP A 55 -2.81 -8.83 -13.54
N SER A 56 -2.94 -8.04 -14.60
CA SER A 56 -3.12 -6.59 -14.50
C SER A 56 -4.37 -6.18 -13.72
N ASP A 57 -5.42 -7.00 -13.77
CA ASP A 57 -6.66 -6.78 -13.01
C ASP A 57 -6.42 -6.90 -11.49
N THR A 58 -5.58 -7.85 -11.07
CA THR A 58 -5.19 -7.98 -9.67
C THR A 58 -4.28 -6.83 -9.23
N VAL A 59 -3.36 -6.36 -10.08
CA VAL A 59 -2.55 -5.16 -9.80
C VAL A 59 -3.45 -3.93 -9.60
N ALA A 60 -4.44 -3.74 -10.48
CA ALA A 60 -5.39 -2.64 -10.36
C ALA A 60 -6.19 -2.71 -9.05
N LYS A 61 -6.64 -3.91 -8.67
CA LYS A 61 -7.30 -4.12 -7.36
C LYS A 61 -6.37 -3.80 -6.21
N ILE A 62 -5.09 -4.20 -6.26
CA ILE A 62 -4.09 -3.88 -5.23
C ILE A 62 -3.90 -2.36 -5.09
N ALA A 63 -3.95 -1.60 -6.20
CA ALA A 63 -3.85 -0.14 -6.19
C ALA A 63 -5.08 0.56 -5.57
N GLU A 64 -6.23 -0.11 -5.56
CA GLU A 64 -7.49 0.39 -5.02
C GLU A 64 -7.73 0.01 -3.55
N VAL A 65 -6.99 -0.97 -3.01
CA VAL A 65 -7.19 -1.41 -1.62
C VAL A 65 -6.67 -0.38 -0.63
N ALA A 66 -7.22 -0.42 0.58
CA ALA A 66 -6.78 0.42 1.68
C ALA A 66 -5.30 0.11 2.06
N PRO A 67 -4.53 1.13 2.50
CA PRO A 67 -3.11 0.99 2.85
C PRO A 67 -2.81 -0.16 3.83
N GLU A 68 -3.73 -0.42 4.75
CA GLU A 68 -3.61 -1.47 5.75
C GLU A 68 -3.59 -2.87 5.12
N VAL A 69 -4.31 -3.06 4.02
CA VAL A 69 -4.34 -4.35 3.30
C VAL A 69 -3.07 -4.54 2.49
N SER A 70 -2.57 -3.49 1.83
CA SER A 70 -1.27 -3.53 1.15
C SER A 70 -0.11 -3.82 2.10
N ASP A 71 -0.16 -3.33 3.34
CA ASP A 71 0.84 -3.65 4.36
C ASP A 71 0.83 -5.12 4.78
N ILE A 72 -0.36 -5.72 4.90
CA ILE A 72 -0.50 -7.16 5.20
C ILE A 72 0.06 -8.00 4.06
N LEU A 73 -0.31 -7.66 2.81
CA LEU A 73 0.19 -8.35 1.63
C LEU A 73 1.71 -8.24 1.51
N ARG A 74 2.28 -7.06 1.79
CA ARG A 74 3.72 -6.84 1.79
C ARG A 74 4.44 -7.68 2.84
N LYS A 75 3.86 -7.81 4.04
CA LYS A 75 4.40 -8.70 5.09
C LYS A 75 4.35 -10.17 4.66
N PHE A 76 3.27 -10.60 4.01
CA PHE A 76 3.13 -11.97 3.53
C PHE A 76 4.19 -12.29 2.46
N ALA A 77 4.33 -11.44 1.44
CA ALA A 77 5.35 -11.59 0.40
C ALA A 77 6.78 -11.45 0.94
N GLY A 78 7.00 -10.58 1.93
CA GLY A 78 8.31 -10.44 2.60
C GLY A 78 8.69 -11.63 3.47
N THR A 79 7.72 -12.43 3.95
CA THR A 79 7.99 -13.59 4.84
C THR A 79 8.29 -14.86 4.03
N SER A 80 7.82 -14.97 2.78
CA SER A 80 8.08 -16.15 1.92
C SER A 80 9.54 -16.28 1.46
N SER A 81 10.29 -15.17 1.41
CA SER A 81 11.75 -15.19 1.15
C SER A 81 12.56 -15.73 2.35
N GLN A 82 11.89 -16.02 3.47
CA GLN A 82 12.46 -16.66 4.65
C GLN A 82 11.84 -18.05 4.92
N VAL A 83 11.40 -18.76 3.87
CA VAL A 83 11.20 -20.21 4.00
C VAL A 83 12.58 -20.85 3.93
N ASP A 84 13.15 -21.00 5.12
CA ASP A 84 14.35 -21.77 5.38
C ASP A 84 14.23 -23.11 4.67
N SER A 85 15.26 -23.39 3.87
CA SER A 85 15.43 -24.64 3.14
C SER A 85 15.15 -25.79 4.11
N LEU A 86 14.31 -26.77 3.71
CA LEU A 86 14.05 -28.01 4.44
C LEU A 86 15.32 -28.91 4.48
N GLY A 87 16.46 -28.34 4.86
CA GLY A 87 17.60 -29.04 5.42
C GLY A 87 17.18 -29.65 6.75
N GLY A 88 17.62 -30.88 6.97
CA GLY A 88 17.25 -31.73 8.09
C GLY A 88 17.48 -31.12 9.49
N PRO A 89 17.07 -31.86 10.53
CA PRO A 89 16.94 -31.33 11.87
C PRO A 89 18.30 -30.99 12.46
N GLU A 90 18.68 -29.72 12.42
CA GLU A 90 19.72 -29.18 13.27
C GLU A 90 19.02 -28.19 14.21
N THR A 91 18.82 -28.69 15.42
CA THR A 91 18.46 -27.96 16.61
C THR A 91 19.28 -26.69 16.74
N ASP A 92 18.65 -25.52 16.87
CA ASP A 92 19.09 -24.51 17.84
C ASP A 92 18.02 -23.42 18.06
N SER A 93 17.32 -23.60 19.18
CA SER A 93 16.97 -22.59 20.16
C SER A 93 17.20 -21.12 19.79
N ASP A 94 16.15 -20.40 19.36
CA ASP A 94 15.95 -19.05 19.90
C ASP A 94 14.48 -18.64 19.99
N ASN A 95 14.15 -18.08 21.14
CA ASN A 95 12.81 -17.97 21.70
C ASN A 95 11.93 -16.89 21.04
N VAL A 96 10.85 -17.33 20.40
CA VAL A 96 9.45 -16.88 20.56
C VAL A 96 9.28 -15.51 21.25
N LYS A 97 9.24 -14.43 20.46
CA LYS A 97 8.73 -13.10 20.90
C LYS A 97 7.48 -12.62 20.15
N VAL A 98 6.82 -13.49 19.37
CA VAL A 98 5.67 -13.07 18.52
C VAL A 98 4.31 -13.39 19.16
N ALA A 99 4.26 -14.18 20.24
CA ALA A 99 3.01 -14.73 20.76
C ALA A 99 2.12 -13.78 21.60
N HIS A 100 2.51 -12.52 21.83
CA HIS A 100 1.83 -11.65 22.82
C HIS A 100 0.97 -10.51 22.27
N SER A 101 0.82 -10.34 20.95
CA SER A 101 0.00 -9.23 20.39
C SER A 101 -1.08 -9.64 19.40
N MET A 102 -1.37 -10.93 19.22
CA MET A 102 -2.47 -11.36 18.34
C MET A 102 -3.80 -11.37 19.09
N SER A 103 -4.78 -10.64 18.55
CA SER A 103 -6.14 -10.59 19.07
C SER A 103 -6.82 -11.96 18.90
N SER A 104 -7.87 -12.20 19.67
CA SER A 104 -8.64 -13.45 19.53
C SER A 104 -9.25 -13.60 18.13
N ALA A 105 -9.55 -12.50 17.44
CA ALA A 105 -10.07 -12.51 16.08
C ALA A 105 -8.99 -12.99 15.08
N ASP A 106 -7.74 -12.56 15.25
CA ASP A 106 -6.63 -12.97 14.38
C ASP A 106 -6.37 -14.48 14.47
N ARG A 107 -6.50 -15.06 15.67
CA ARG A 107 -6.34 -16.51 15.85
C ARG A 107 -7.47 -17.31 15.20
N SER A 108 -8.71 -16.83 15.29
CA SER A 108 -9.85 -17.49 14.66
C SER A 108 -9.77 -17.45 13.14
N PHE A 109 -9.32 -16.33 12.59
CA PHE A 109 -9.09 -16.19 11.15
C PHE A 109 -7.98 -17.11 10.64
N LEU A 110 -6.84 -17.17 11.35
CA LEU A 110 -5.75 -18.08 11.00
C LEU A 110 -6.16 -19.56 11.12
N GLY A 111 -6.95 -19.91 12.14
CA GLY A 111 -7.48 -21.26 12.30
C GLY A 111 -8.41 -21.69 11.16
N TRP A 112 -9.18 -20.76 10.59
CA TRP A 112 -10.01 -21.02 9.41
C TRP A 112 -9.19 -21.22 8.14
N LEU A 113 -8.12 -20.43 7.95
CA LEU A 113 -7.21 -20.55 6.80
C LEU A 113 -6.47 -21.89 6.75
N THR A 114 -6.20 -22.47 7.92
CA THR A 114 -5.48 -23.75 8.05
C THR A 114 -6.39 -24.97 8.19
N SER A 115 -7.72 -24.79 8.16
CA SER A 115 -8.71 -25.86 8.27
C SER A 115 -9.17 -26.39 6.92
#